data_AF-A1HTM5-F1
#
_entry.id   AF-A1HTM5-F1
#
_cell.length_a   1.000
_cell.length_b   1.000
_cell.length_c   1.000
_cell.angle_alpha   90.00
_cell.angle_beta   90.00
_cell.angle_gamma   90.00
#
_symmetry.space_group_name_H-M   'P 1'
#
loop_
_entity.id
_entity.type
_entity.pdbx_description
1 polymer ?
#
loop_
_entity_poly.entity_id
_entity_poly.type
_entity_poly.pdbx_seq_one_letter_code
_entity_poly.pdbx_strand_id
1 'polypeptide(L)'
;MQTITLKIKLLSPNKGKLEKMVRMLEIYHQACSWFLAQAEALNTASRAVLNRETYKQASGLFDLNRGTLQCAMLKALSARRSYLSRKQRGKKASLPKFETMVPVMVRQDCYSLHQLPSGTWVIKFPVSSGRSQIAVPIAASLYHARKLIDLARGVRGSKKFNRMLSGWNFKELASFIEYKAALAGVLVFYVDPKETSKTCPKCGNVSRCNRKTQGWFKCIKCGYQSDADRVGALNIAAKALNALGA
;
A
#
# COMPACT_ATOMS: atom_id res chain seq x y z
N MET A 1 5.76 -1.22 13.14
CA MET A 1 6.09 -0.46 11.92
C MET A 1 4.81 -0.30 11.12
N GLN A 2 4.40 0.92 10.76
CA GLN A 2 3.25 1.11 9.86
C GLN A 2 3.75 0.99 8.42
N THR A 3 3.21 0.01 7.68
CA THR A 3 3.47 -0.16 6.25
C THR A 3 2.61 0.84 5.48
N ILE A 4 3.22 1.69 4.64
CA ILE A 4 2.47 2.63 3.80
C ILE A 4 2.58 2.20 2.34
N THR A 5 1.47 1.75 1.78
CA THR A 5 1.35 1.40 0.36
C THR A 5 1.13 2.65 -0.48
N LEU A 6 1.90 2.81 -1.57
CA LEU A 6 1.59 3.75 -2.65
C LEU A 6 1.17 2.97 -3.87
N LYS A 7 0.09 3.42 -4.51
CA LYS A 7 -0.32 2.94 -5.83
C LYS A 7 0.01 4.05 -6.81
N ILE A 8 0.97 3.82 -7.68
CA ILE A 8 1.40 4.83 -8.66
C ILE A 8 1.26 4.24 -10.06
N LYS A 9 0.68 5.02 -10.95
CA LYS A 9 0.50 4.62 -12.35
C LYS A 9 1.84 4.71 -13.07
N LEU A 10 2.24 3.61 -13.70
CA LEU A 10 3.34 3.60 -14.65
C LEU A 10 2.86 4.27 -15.94
N LEU A 11 3.66 5.16 -16.50
CA LEU A 11 3.41 5.68 -17.84
C LEU A 11 3.73 4.59 -18.86
N SER A 12 3.02 4.62 -19.99
CA SER A 12 3.09 3.57 -21.01
C SER A 12 4.54 3.38 -21.47
N PRO A 13 5.13 2.18 -21.26
CA PRO A 13 6.46 1.89 -21.75
C PRO A 13 6.44 1.76 -23.28
N ASN A 14 7.59 2.03 -23.91
CA ASN A 14 7.74 1.73 -25.34
C ASN A 14 7.69 0.21 -25.58
N LYS A 15 7.45 -0.19 -26.84
CA LYS A 15 7.27 -1.59 -27.23
C LYS A 15 8.40 -2.51 -26.73
N GLY A 16 9.66 -2.11 -26.92
CA GLY A 16 10.80 -2.90 -26.46
C GLY A 16 10.93 -3.03 -24.93
N LYS A 17 10.55 -2.00 -24.15
CA LYS A 17 10.49 -2.12 -22.68
C LYS A 17 9.35 -3.05 -22.26
N LEU A 18 8.21 -2.97 -22.93
CA LEU A 18 7.06 -3.84 -22.66
C LEU A 18 7.42 -5.31 -22.88
N GLU A 19 8.03 -5.64 -24.01
CA GLU A 19 8.49 -7.01 -24.32
C GLU A 19 9.43 -7.55 -23.25
N LYS A 20 10.40 -6.74 -22.79
CA LYS A 20 11.31 -7.11 -21.69
C LYS A 20 10.58 -7.33 -20.38
N MET A 21 9.57 -6.50 -20.07
CA MET A 21 8.75 -6.64 -18.86
C MET A 21 7.90 -7.91 -18.89
N VAL A 22 7.28 -8.20 -20.04
CA VAL A 22 6.46 -9.40 -20.25
C VAL A 22 7.34 -10.65 -20.11
N ARG A 23 8.50 -10.69 -20.79
CA ARG A 23 9.46 -11.78 -20.65
C ARG A 23 9.90 -11.99 -19.19
N MET A 24 10.20 -10.92 -18.47
CA MET A 24 10.55 -11.00 -17.05
C MET A 24 9.39 -11.55 -16.20
N LEU A 25 8.15 -11.15 -16.48
CA LEU A 25 6.94 -11.64 -15.79
C LEU A 25 6.73 -13.13 -16.03
N GLU A 26 6.90 -13.61 -17.26
CA GLU A 26 6.78 -15.02 -17.63
C GLU A 26 7.83 -15.89 -16.91
N ILE A 27 9.09 -15.46 -16.95
CA ILE A 27 10.19 -16.17 -16.27
C ILE A 27 9.95 -16.15 -14.75
N TYR A 28 9.49 -15.03 -14.18
CA TYR A 28 9.15 -14.94 -12.77
C TYR A 28 8.01 -15.89 -12.38
N HIS A 29 6.98 -15.99 -13.21
CA HIS A 29 5.86 -16.90 -13.02
C HIS A 29 6.31 -18.36 -13.02
N GLN A 30 7.15 -18.74 -13.98
CA GLN A 30 7.75 -20.08 -14.06
C GLN A 30 8.62 -20.36 -12.82
N ALA A 31 9.44 -19.40 -12.40
CA ALA A 31 10.25 -19.53 -11.19
C ALA A 31 9.40 -19.72 -9.93
N CYS A 32 8.31 -18.97 -9.76
CA CYS A 32 7.37 -19.16 -8.65
C CYS A 32 6.79 -20.57 -8.60
N SER A 33 6.34 -21.09 -9.75
CA SER A 33 5.78 -22.43 -9.87
C SER A 33 6.82 -23.51 -9.58
N TRP A 34 8.03 -23.33 -10.12
CA TRP A 34 9.15 -24.23 -9.87
C TRP A 34 9.55 -24.27 -8.40
N PHE A 35 9.72 -23.11 -7.75
CA PHE A 35 10.06 -23.05 -6.31
C PHE A 35 8.97 -23.68 -5.43
N LEU A 36 7.70 -23.59 -5.84
CA LEU A 36 6.61 -24.20 -5.10
C LEU A 36 6.68 -25.74 -5.19
N ALA A 37 6.94 -26.28 -6.38
CA ALA A 37 7.15 -27.71 -6.57
C ALA A 37 8.39 -28.21 -5.79
N GLN A 38 9.50 -27.47 -5.81
CA GLN A 38 10.68 -27.81 -5.02
C GLN A 38 10.42 -27.77 -3.51
N ALA A 39 9.67 -26.77 -3.03
CA ALA A 39 9.30 -26.68 -1.63
C ALA A 39 8.40 -27.85 -1.19
N GLU A 40 7.60 -28.39 -2.10
CA GLU A 40 6.80 -29.60 -1.88
C GLU A 40 7.64 -30.87 -1.87
N ALA A 41 8.50 -31.06 -2.87
CA ALA A 41 9.42 -32.21 -2.93
C ALA A 41 10.31 -32.31 -1.68
N LEU A 42 10.82 -31.17 -1.19
CA LEU A 42 11.64 -31.09 0.01
C LEU A 42 10.82 -31.03 1.32
N ASN A 43 9.49 -31.06 1.22
CA ASN A 43 8.55 -30.88 2.32
C ASN A 43 8.89 -29.71 3.28
N THR A 44 9.35 -28.57 2.75
CA THR A 44 9.88 -27.47 3.58
C THR A 44 9.06 -26.19 3.44
N ALA A 45 8.88 -25.46 4.54
CA ALA A 45 8.35 -24.08 4.55
C ALA A 45 9.42 -23.05 4.97
N SER A 46 10.67 -23.50 5.11
CA SER A 46 11.80 -22.68 5.54
C SER A 46 12.50 -22.05 4.33
N ARG A 47 12.66 -20.72 4.39
CA ARG A 47 13.44 -19.97 3.40
C ARG A 47 14.88 -20.47 3.32
N ALA A 48 15.50 -20.72 4.47
CA ALA A 48 16.92 -21.04 4.54
C ALA A 48 17.21 -22.41 3.91
N VAL A 49 16.36 -23.40 4.18
CA VAL A 49 16.47 -24.75 3.61
C VAL A 49 16.26 -24.70 2.11
N LEU A 50 15.13 -24.14 1.65
CA LEU A 50 14.84 -24.09 0.22
C LEU A 50 15.93 -23.36 -0.57
N ASN A 51 16.41 -22.22 -0.06
CA ASN A 51 17.48 -21.45 -0.72
C ASN A 51 18.81 -22.23 -0.78
N ARG A 52 19.17 -22.97 0.26
CA ARG A 52 20.41 -23.75 0.29
C ARG A 52 20.43 -24.80 -0.81
N GLU A 53 19.32 -25.52 -0.94
CA GLU A 53 19.22 -26.65 -1.88
C GLU A 53 19.01 -26.19 -3.33
N THR A 54 18.21 -25.13 -3.55
CA THR A 54 17.70 -24.81 -4.89
C THR A 54 18.33 -23.57 -5.53
N TYR A 55 19.02 -22.70 -4.80
CA TYR A 55 19.44 -21.39 -5.32
C TYR A 55 20.38 -21.50 -6.52
N LYS A 56 21.40 -22.38 -6.45
CA LYS A 56 22.37 -22.54 -7.56
C LYS A 56 21.68 -23.03 -8.84
N GLN A 57 20.81 -24.03 -8.72
CA GLN A 57 20.02 -24.54 -9.84
C GLN A 57 19.10 -23.46 -10.41
N ALA A 58 18.36 -22.77 -9.54
CA ALA A 58 17.45 -21.71 -9.96
C ALA A 58 18.16 -20.55 -10.67
N SER A 59 19.38 -20.19 -10.25
CA SER A 59 20.17 -19.15 -10.91
C SER A 59 20.68 -19.52 -12.30
N GLY A 60 20.82 -20.82 -12.59
CA GLY A 60 21.15 -21.30 -13.94
C GLY A 60 19.91 -21.47 -14.83
N LEU A 61 18.76 -21.78 -14.24
CA LEU A 61 17.52 -22.03 -14.97
C LEU A 61 16.76 -20.75 -15.35
N PHE A 62 16.77 -19.73 -14.48
CA PHE A 62 15.96 -18.53 -14.65
C PHE A 62 16.84 -17.30 -14.83
N ASP A 63 16.68 -16.62 -15.98
CA ASP A 63 17.35 -15.35 -16.28
C ASP A 63 16.73 -14.18 -15.48
N LEU A 64 16.92 -14.20 -14.16
CA LEU A 64 16.42 -13.19 -13.23
C LEU A 64 17.55 -12.68 -12.34
N ASN A 65 17.46 -11.41 -11.95
CA ASN A 65 18.32 -10.87 -10.91
C ASN A 65 18.13 -11.66 -9.60
N ARG A 66 19.23 -11.89 -8.85
CA ARG A 66 19.24 -12.55 -7.53
C ARG A 66 18.09 -12.11 -6.63
N GLY A 67 17.83 -10.81 -6.53
CA GLY A 67 16.79 -10.29 -5.65
C GLY A 67 15.37 -10.62 -6.13
N THR A 68 15.13 -10.54 -7.44
CA THR A 68 13.87 -10.95 -8.08
C THR A 68 13.64 -12.46 -7.92
N LEU A 69 14.68 -13.27 -8.09
CA LEU A 69 14.63 -14.72 -7.87
C LEU A 69 14.29 -15.06 -6.42
N GLN A 70 14.90 -14.37 -5.45
CA GLN A 70 14.53 -14.53 -4.04
C GLN A 70 13.07 -14.12 -3.77
N CYS A 71 12.56 -13.10 -4.46
CA CYS A 71 11.14 -12.72 -4.35
C CYS A 71 10.22 -13.81 -4.88
N ALA A 72 10.59 -14.49 -5.97
CA ALA A 72 9.83 -15.63 -6.50
C ALA A 72 9.76 -16.77 -5.48
N MET A 73 10.90 -17.11 -4.87
CA MET A 73 10.98 -18.11 -3.79
C MET A 73 10.11 -17.73 -2.58
N LEU A 74 10.18 -16.47 -2.13
CA LEU A 74 9.36 -15.99 -1.01
C LEU A 74 7.86 -16.06 -1.32
N LYS A 75 7.47 -15.76 -2.56
CA LYS A 75 6.08 -15.87 -3.01
C LYS A 75 5.59 -17.32 -2.97
N ALA A 76 6.39 -18.27 -3.45
CA ALA A 76 6.12 -19.70 -3.37
C ALA A 76 5.97 -20.17 -1.92
N LEU A 77 6.91 -19.80 -1.04
CA LEU A 77 6.85 -20.14 0.38
C LEU A 77 5.65 -19.51 1.10
N SER A 78 5.25 -18.29 0.73
CA SER A 78 4.05 -17.65 1.26
C SER A 78 2.79 -18.45 0.91
N ALA A 79 2.67 -18.90 -0.35
CA ALA A 79 1.57 -19.75 -0.79
C ALA A 79 1.56 -21.09 -0.02
N ARG A 80 2.72 -21.75 0.10
CA ARG A 80 2.86 -23.01 0.85
C ARG A 80 2.50 -22.87 2.32
N ARG A 81 2.97 -21.82 3.00
CA ARG A 81 2.62 -21.54 4.41
C ARG A 81 1.13 -21.31 4.59
N SER A 82 0.49 -20.60 3.66
CA SER A 82 -0.96 -20.40 3.68
C SER A 82 -1.70 -21.73 3.56
N TYR A 83 -1.28 -22.59 2.64
CA TYR A 83 -1.82 -23.94 2.45
C TYR A 83 -1.69 -24.80 3.73
N LEU A 84 -0.47 -24.89 4.30
CA LEU A 84 -0.22 -25.65 5.53
C LEU A 84 -1.06 -25.13 6.71
N SER A 85 -1.19 -23.80 6.85
CA SER A 85 -2.01 -23.19 7.90
C SER A 85 -3.49 -23.54 7.76
N ARG A 86 -4.03 -23.64 6.53
CA ARG A 86 -5.42 -24.09 6.30
C ARG A 86 -5.61 -25.56 6.62
N LYS A 87 -4.66 -26.41 6.23
CA LYS A 87 -4.66 -27.85 6.53
C LYS A 87 -4.63 -28.12 8.04
N GLN A 88 -3.79 -27.40 8.78
CA GLN A 88 -3.74 -27.48 10.25
C GLN A 88 -5.07 -27.09 10.91
N ARG A 89 -5.84 -26.18 10.32
CA ARG A 89 -7.16 -25.76 10.81
C ARG A 89 -8.31 -26.66 10.34
N GLY A 90 -8.01 -27.83 9.75
CA GLY A 90 -9.02 -28.77 9.25
C GLY A 90 -9.85 -28.27 8.07
N LYS A 91 -9.43 -27.19 7.40
CA LYS A 91 -10.16 -26.64 6.24
C LYS A 91 -9.79 -27.40 4.97
N LYS A 92 -10.77 -27.64 4.09
CA LYS A 92 -10.52 -28.15 2.74
C LYS A 92 -9.50 -27.24 2.04
N ALA A 93 -8.37 -27.80 1.63
CA ALA A 93 -7.28 -27.08 0.99
C ALA A 93 -6.65 -27.95 -0.09
N SER A 94 -6.55 -27.42 -1.29
CA SER A 94 -5.77 -28.00 -2.39
C SER A 94 -4.38 -27.39 -2.42
N LEU A 95 -3.45 -28.11 -3.07
CA LEU A 95 -2.12 -27.59 -3.31
C LEU A 95 -2.21 -26.29 -4.15
N PRO A 96 -1.53 -25.20 -3.75
CA PRO A 96 -1.58 -23.96 -4.50
C PRO A 96 -0.99 -24.13 -5.89
N LYS A 97 -1.59 -23.45 -6.88
CA LYS A 97 -1.07 -23.33 -8.24
C LYS A 97 -1.05 -21.87 -8.64
N PHE A 98 -0.06 -21.47 -9.43
CA PHE A 98 -0.02 -20.15 -10.04
C PHE A 98 -0.58 -20.28 -11.47
N GLU A 99 -1.91 -20.14 -11.60
CA GLU A 99 -2.60 -20.19 -12.90
C GLU A 99 -2.78 -18.78 -13.51
N THR A 100 -2.85 -17.77 -12.64
CA THR A 100 -2.97 -16.36 -13.02
C THR A 100 -1.63 -15.65 -12.95
N MET A 101 -1.49 -14.58 -13.75
CA MET A 101 -0.38 -13.63 -13.67
C MET A 101 -0.02 -13.28 -12.22
N VAL A 102 1.22 -13.60 -11.83
CA VAL A 102 1.75 -13.30 -10.51
C VAL A 102 2.46 -11.96 -10.58
N PRO A 103 2.06 -10.96 -9.77
CA PRO A 103 2.74 -9.67 -9.77
C PRO A 103 4.20 -9.86 -9.31
N VAL A 104 5.13 -9.35 -10.10
CA VAL A 104 6.56 -9.34 -9.75
C VAL A 104 6.77 -8.39 -8.59
N MET A 105 7.33 -8.92 -7.50
CA MET A 105 7.80 -8.11 -6.39
C MET A 105 9.23 -7.67 -6.65
N VAL A 106 9.43 -6.37 -6.82
CA VAL A 106 10.77 -5.75 -6.86
C VAL A 106 11.04 -5.12 -5.50
N ARG A 107 12.00 -5.68 -4.76
CA ARG A 107 12.38 -5.15 -3.44
C ARG A 107 13.18 -3.85 -3.58
N GLN A 108 13.30 -3.11 -2.49
CA GLN A 108 14.05 -1.86 -2.43
C GLN A 108 15.52 -2.00 -2.85
N ASP A 109 16.13 -3.17 -2.64
CA ASP A 109 17.47 -3.52 -3.11
C ASP A 109 17.55 -3.85 -4.62
N CYS A 110 16.41 -3.88 -5.31
CA CYS A 110 16.30 -4.26 -6.71
C CYS A 110 15.73 -3.14 -7.60
N TYR A 111 15.42 -1.97 -7.04
CA TYR A 111 15.03 -0.81 -7.85
C TYR A 111 15.69 0.46 -7.34
N SER A 112 15.81 1.44 -8.23
CA SER A 112 16.19 2.80 -7.89
C SER A 112 15.16 3.78 -8.43
N LEU A 113 14.93 4.85 -7.67
CA LEU A 113 14.03 5.93 -8.05
C LEU A 113 14.87 7.16 -8.37
N HIS A 114 14.61 7.77 -9.52
CA HIS A 114 15.30 8.99 -9.93
C HIS A 114 14.29 9.99 -10.47
N GLN A 115 14.58 11.26 -10.24
CA GLN A 115 13.88 12.35 -10.91
C GLN A 115 14.73 12.83 -12.07
N LEU A 116 14.14 12.91 -13.26
CA LEU A 116 14.77 13.51 -14.43
C LEU A 116 14.79 15.04 -14.30
N PRO A 117 15.66 15.76 -15.03
CA PRO A 117 15.67 17.22 -15.04
C PRO A 117 14.32 17.85 -15.44
N SER A 118 13.53 17.14 -16.25
CA SER A 118 12.16 17.53 -16.62
C SER A 118 11.15 17.42 -15.48
N GLY A 119 11.56 16.99 -14.28
CA GLY A 119 10.69 16.77 -13.12
C GLY A 119 10.00 15.40 -13.10
N THR A 120 10.09 14.62 -14.20
CA THR A 120 9.46 13.29 -14.30
C THR A 120 10.19 12.25 -13.45
N TRP A 121 9.45 11.48 -12.66
CA TRP A 121 9.99 10.37 -11.88
C TRP A 121 10.12 9.11 -12.74
N VAL A 122 11.22 8.38 -12.56
CA VAL A 122 11.47 7.08 -13.19
C VAL A 122 11.85 6.04 -12.14
N ILE A 123 11.31 4.83 -12.28
CA ILE A 123 11.77 3.65 -11.56
C ILE A 123 12.66 2.83 -12.48
N LYS A 124 13.87 2.53 -12.02
CA LYS A 124 14.81 1.65 -12.70
C LYS A 124 14.88 0.32 -11.96
N PHE A 125 14.79 -0.79 -12.69
CA PHE A 125 14.94 -2.12 -12.12
C PHE A 125 15.52 -3.10 -13.15
N PRO A 126 16.22 -4.16 -12.70
CA PRO A 126 16.79 -5.17 -13.57
C PRO A 126 15.67 -6.06 -14.13
N VAL A 127 15.82 -6.44 -15.39
CA VAL A 127 14.88 -7.33 -16.10
C VAL A 127 15.45 -8.72 -16.38
N SER A 128 16.75 -8.88 -16.15
CA SER A 128 17.49 -10.13 -16.39
C SER A 128 18.53 -10.35 -15.28
N SER A 129 19.21 -11.48 -15.31
CA SER A 129 20.36 -11.79 -14.44
C SER A 129 21.57 -10.87 -14.68
N GLY A 130 21.74 -10.37 -15.91
CA GLY A 130 22.83 -9.48 -16.31
C GLY A 130 22.60 -7.99 -15.98
N ARG A 131 23.33 -7.11 -16.68
CA ARG A 131 23.29 -5.64 -16.49
C ARG A 131 22.06 -4.96 -17.10
N SER A 132 21.18 -5.71 -17.77
CA SER A 132 20.00 -5.14 -18.43
C SER A 132 19.01 -4.61 -17.40
N GLN A 133 18.79 -3.30 -17.45
CA GLN A 133 17.80 -2.59 -16.65
C GLN A 133 16.84 -1.83 -17.57
N ILE A 134 15.62 -1.61 -17.08
CA ILE A 134 14.67 -0.72 -17.73
C ILE A 134 14.36 0.45 -16.80
N ALA A 135 14.15 1.62 -17.40
CA ALA A 135 13.64 2.80 -16.72
C ALA A 135 12.20 3.05 -17.19
N VAL A 136 11.24 2.95 -16.26
CA VAL A 136 9.82 3.19 -16.53
C VAL A 136 9.42 4.49 -15.85
N PRO A 137 8.89 5.47 -16.61
CA PRO A 137 8.39 6.70 -16.03
C PRO A 137 7.13 6.45 -15.19
N ILE A 138 6.99 7.22 -14.12
CA ILE A 138 5.91 7.10 -13.15
C ILE A 138 5.12 8.40 -13.13
N ALA A 139 3.80 8.31 -13.22
CA ALA A 139 2.90 9.44 -13.04
C ALA A 139 2.82 9.81 -11.55
N ALA A 140 3.65 10.75 -11.12
CA ALA A 140 3.66 11.25 -9.75
C ALA A 140 2.76 12.47 -9.61
N SER A 141 1.72 12.39 -8.78
CA SER A 141 1.01 13.58 -8.28
C SER A 141 1.85 14.30 -7.22
N LEU A 142 1.43 15.50 -6.80
CA LEU A 142 2.06 16.24 -5.71
C LEU A 142 2.20 15.39 -4.44
N TYR A 143 1.22 14.55 -4.13
CA TYR A 143 1.27 13.58 -3.02
C TYR A 143 2.41 12.56 -3.18
N HIS A 144 2.55 11.99 -4.38
CA HIS A 144 3.58 11.01 -4.66
C HIS A 144 4.97 11.61 -4.64
N ALA A 145 5.14 12.84 -5.14
CA ALA A 145 6.43 13.50 -5.30
C ALA A 145 7.23 13.54 -3.98
N ARG A 146 6.60 13.98 -2.88
CA ARG A 146 7.29 14.06 -1.59
C ARG A 146 7.77 12.68 -1.11
N LYS A 147 6.94 11.65 -1.27
CA LYS A 147 7.29 10.29 -0.83
C LYS A 147 8.32 9.62 -1.73
N LEU A 148 8.31 9.91 -3.04
CA LEU A 148 9.33 9.43 -3.97
C LEU A 148 10.70 10.02 -3.63
N ILE A 149 10.77 11.27 -3.20
CA ILE A 149 12.01 11.90 -2.70
C ILE A 149 12.56 11.12 -1.48
N ASP A 150 11.71 10.84 -0.50
CA ASP A 150 12.15 10.16 0.73
C ASP A 150 12.57 8.70 0.47
N LEU A 151 11.84 8.01 -0.42
CA LEU A 151 12.21 6.67 -0.88
C LEU A 151 13.53 6.66 -1.66
N ALA A 152 13.74 7.63 -2.56
CA ALA A 152 14.97 7.76 -3.33
C ALA A 152 16.19 8.08 -2.45
N ARG A 153 15.99 8.85 -1.37
CA ARG A 153 17.03 9.16 -0.37
C ARG A 153 17.28 8.04 0.65
N GLY A 154 16.54 6.93 0.57
CA GLY A 154 16.65 5.82 1.51
C GLY A 154 16.20 6.17 2.95
N VAL A 155 15.46 7.26 3.13
CA VAL A 155 14.99 7.70 4.45
C VAL A 155 13.86 6.77 4.88
N ARG A 156 14.04 6.04 5.99
CA ARG A 156 12.94 5.29 6.60
C ARG A 156 11.92 6.30 7.13
N GLY A 157 10.70 6.28 6.59
CA GLY A 157 9.64 7.21 6.98
C GLY A 157 9.43 7.24 8.49
N SER A 158 9.73 8.38 9.12
CA SER A 158 9.54 8.57 10.57
C SER A 158 8.05 8.47 10.92
N LYS A 159 7.73 8.15 12.19
CA LYS A 159 6.33 8.14 12.66
C LYS A 159 5.61 9.48 12.38
N LYS A 160 6.32 10.61 12.49
CA LYS A 160 5.80 11.96 12.21
C LYS A 160 5.50 12.14 10.71
N PHE A 161 6.37 11.64 9.84
CA PHE A 161 6.19 11.65 8.40
C PHE A 161 4.99 10.79 7.97
N ASN A 162 4.85 9.60 8.54
CA ASN A 162 3.73 8.69 8.27
C ASN A 162 2.37 9.30 8.66
N ARG A 163 2.31 10.01 9.80
CA ARG A 163 1.13 10.76 10.24
C ARG A 163 0.78 11.91 9.30
N MET A 164 1.78 12.68 8.88
CA MET A 164 1.59 13.77 7.90
C MET A 164 1.03 13.24 6.58
N LEU A 165 1.58 12.14 6.07
CA LEU A 165 1.11 11.47 4.85
C LEU A 165 -0.33 10.95 4.94
N SER A 166 -0.73 10.38 6.08
CA SER A 166 -2.13 9.95 6.27
C SER A 166 -3.12 11.14 6.22
N GLY A 167 -2.65 12.35 6.56
CA GLY A 167 -3.44 13.58 6.48
C GLY A 167 -3.60 14.16 5.08
N TRP A 168 -2.67 13.87 4.15
CA TRP A 168 -2.68 14.49 2.82
C TRP A 168 -3.85 14.04 1.94
N ASN A 169 -4.33 12.80 2.09
CA ASN A 169 -5.52 12.33 1.37
C ASN A 169 -6.76 13.16 1.70
N PHE A 170 -6.88 13.66 2.94
CA PHE A 170 -7.98 14.53 3.35
C PHE A 170 -7.86 15.93 2.74
N LYS A 171 -6.63 16.45 2.55
CA LYS A 171 -6.42 17.74 1.91
C LYS A 171 -6.77 17.69 0.42
N GLU A 172 -6.37 16.63 -0.28
CA GLU A 172 -6.71 16.44 -1.70
C GLU A 172 -8.22 16.24 -1.89
N LEU A 173 -8.86 15.45 -1.01
CA LEU A 173 -10.32 15.32 -0.99
C LEU A 173 -11.01 16.68 -0.75
N ALA A 174 -10.51 17.48 0.18
CA ALA A 174 -11.06 18.81 0.45
C ALA A 174 -10.98 19.72 -0.79
N SER A 175 -9.83 19.72 -1.50
CA SER A 175 -9.70 20.46 -2.77
C SER A 175 -10.64 19.95 -3.86
N PHE A 176 -10.92 18.64 -3.91
CA PHE A 176 -11.93 18.09 -4.81
C PHE A 176 -13.35 18.53 -4.47
N ILE A 177 -13.68 18.62 -3.17
CA ILE A 177 -14.96 19.13 -2.70
C ILE A 177 -15.09 20.61 -3.06
N GLU A 178 -14.07 21.44 -2.78
CA GLU A 178 -14.08 22.87 -3.10
C GLU A 178 -14.33 23.14 -4.57
N TYR A 179 -13.58 22.51 -5.49
CA TYR A 179 -13.76 22.80 -6.90
C TYR A 179 -15.14 22.35 -7.41
N LYS A 180 -15.63 21.18 -6.96
CA LYS A 180 -16.95 20.69 -7.37
C LYS A 180 -18.09 21.52 -6.80
N ALA A 181 -17.95 21.95 -5.55
CA ALA A 181 -18.91 22.82 -4.89
C ALA A 181 -18.97 24.18 -5.60
N ALA A 182 -17.83 24.77 -5.96
CA ALA A 182 -17.77 26.00 -6.74
C ALA A 182 -18.47 25.87 -8.11
N LEU A 183 -18.27 24.76 -8.83
CA LEU A 183 -18.99 24.48 -10.09
C LEU A 183 -20.51 24.37 -9.91
N ALA A 184 -20.96 23.91 -8.75
CA ALA A 184 -22.37 23.77 -8.41
C ALA A 184 -22.95 25.00 -7.70
N GLY A 185 -22.16 26.07 -7.49
CA GLY A 185 -22.58 27.26 -6.73
C GLY A 185 -22.80 27.02 -5.23
N VAL A 186 -22.23 25.94 -4.67
CA VAL A 186 -22.33 25.58 -3.25
C VAL A 186 -21.14 26.15 -2.48
N LEU A 187 -21.43 26.86 -1.38
CA LEU A 187 -20.40 27.41 -0.50
C LEU A 187 -19.77 26.31 0.37
N VAL A 188 -18.45 26.39 0.58
CA VAL A 188 -17.68 25.48 1.44
C VAL A 188 -17.04 26.28 2.57
N PHE A 189 -17.27 25.84 3.81
CA PHE A 189 -16.73 26.47 5.01
C PHE A 189 -15.86 25.47 5.80
N TYR A 190 -14.69 25.94 6.23
CA TYR A 190 -13.83 25.18 7.13
C TYR A 190 -14.14 25.52 8.58
N VAL A 191 -14.25 24.49 9.41
CA VAL A 191 -14.43 24.63 10.87
C VAL A 191 -13.26 23.99 11.61
N ASP A 192 -12.94 24.51 12.79
CA ASP A 192 -11.93 23.88 13.66
C ASP A 192 -12.42 22.49 14.13
N PRO A 193 -11.72 21.40 13.75
CA PRO A 193 -12.12 20.04 14.12
C PRO A 193 -11.89 19.72 15.60
N LYS A 194 -11.31 20.62 16.39
CA LYS A 194 -11.01 20.39 17.81
C LYS A 194 -12.24 19.92 18.59
N GLU A 195 -12.08 18.81 19.30
CA GLU A 195 -13.07 18.15 20.18
C GLU A 195 -14.39 17.67 19.54
N THR A 196 -14.57 17.77 18.21
CA THR A 196 -15.80 17.34 17.51
C THR A 196 -16.15 15.86 17.70
N SER A 197 -15.17 15.01 18.00
CA SER A 197 -15.36 13.58 18.22
C SER A 197 -15.66 13.18 19.68
N LYS A 198 -15.62 14.15 20.60
CA LYS A 198 -15.77 13.93 22.05
C LYS A 198 -16.89 14.74 22.67
N THR A 199 -17.36 15.79 21.99
CA THR A 199 -18.52 16.58 22.41
C THR A 199 -19.81 15.80 22.19
N CYS A 200 -20.64 15.72 23.22
CA CYS A 200 -21.99 15.18 23.08
C CYS A 200 -22.90 16.20 22.38
N PRO A 201 -23.56 15.85 21.26
CA PRO A 201 -24.44 16.77 20.55
C PRO A 201 -25.73 17.08 21.31
N LYS A 202 -26.11 16.23 22.29
CA LYS A 202 -27.33 16.41 23.10
C LYS A 202 -27.13 17.35 24.29
N CYS A 203 -26.00 17.23 25.00
CA CYS A 203 -25.81 17.90 26.29
C CYS A 203 -24.51 18.71 26.40
N GLY A 204 -23.75 18.84 25.30
CA GLY A 204 -22.51 19.63 25.24
C GLY A 204 -21.31 19.05 26.01
N ASN A 205 -21.46 17.93 26.72
CA ASN A 205 -20.38 17.38 27.55
C ASN A 205 -19.20 16.91 26.68
N VAL A 206 -18.00 17.45 26.95
CA VAL A 206 -16.76 17.09 26.28
C VAL A 206 -15.95 16.16 27.17
N SER A 207 -15.72 14.92 26.73
CA SER A 207 -14.88 13.98 27.49
C SER A 207 -14.20 12.97 26.57
N ARG A 208 -12.94 12.65 26.87
CA ARG A 208 -12.21 11.55 26.21
C ARG A 208 -12.89 10.20 26.43
N CYS A 209 -13.62 10.03 27.53
CA CYS A 209 -14.33 8.79 27.83
C CYS A 209 -15.61 8.61 27.01
N ASN A 210 -16.07 9.63 26.28
CA ASN A 210 -17.26 9.53 25.45
C ASN A 210 -17.04 8.66 24.19
N ARG A 211 -15.80 8.48 23.74
CA ARG A 211 -15.42 7.63 22.59
C ARG A 211 -14.28 6.70 23.00
N LYS A 212 -14.62 5.53 23.55
CA LYS A 212 -13.64 4.50 23.95
C LYS A 212 -13.15 3.63 22.79
N THR A 213 -13.98 3.45 21.76
CA THR A 213 -13.65 2.67 20.55
C THR A 213 -13.74 3.55 19.31
N GLN A 214 -13.20 3.08 18.17
CA GLN A 214 -13.23 3.88 16.95
C GLN A 214 -14.67 4.13 16.47
N GLY A 215 -15.55 3.13 16.45
CA GLY A 215 -16.87 3.24 15.83
C GLY A 215 -18.00 3.77 16.74
N TRP A 216 -17.85 3.71 18.06
CA TRP A 216 -18.97 3.95 18.97
C TRP A 216 -18.76 5.13 19.92
N PHE A 217 -19.80 5.95 20.06
CA PHE A 217 -19.85 7.06 21.01
C PHE A 217 -20.94 6.79 22.07
N LYS A 218 -20.59 6.97 23.34
CA LYS A 218 -21.52 6.94 24.48
C LYS A 218 -21.18 8.06 25.46
N CYS A 219 -22.08 9.02 25.61
CA CYS A 219 -21.90 10.12 26.56
C CYS A 219 -21.95 9.63 28.00
N ILE A 220 -20.93 9.97 28.79
CA ILE A 220 -20.87 9.63 30.22
C ILE A 220 -21.84 10.45 31.09
N LYS A 221 -22.31 11.60 30.59
CA LYS A 221 -23.18 12.52 31.35
C LYS A 221 -24.67 12.24 31.13
N CYS A 222 -25.11 12.15 29.88
CA CYS A 222 -26.53 12.01 29.54
C CYS A 222 -26.91 10.65 28.91
N GLY A 223 -25.95 9.72 28.77
CA GLY A 223 -26.20 8.39 28.22
C GLY A 223 -26.43 8.32 26.70
N TYR A 224 -26.43 9.46 25.99
CA TYR A 224 -26.61 9.51 24.52
C TYR A 224 -25.60 8.60 23.79
N GLN A 225 -26.11 7.84 22.82
CA GLN A 225 -25.34 6.86 22.06
C GLN A 225 -25.59 7.01 20.57
N SER A 226 -24.55 6.89 19.76
CA SER A 226 -24.60 6.95 18.30
C SER A 226 -23.27 6.46 17.72
N ASP A 227 -23.27 6.19 16.42
CA ASP A 227 -22.03 6.06 15.66
C ASP A 227 -21.15 7.32 15.83
N ALA A 228 -19.86 7.11 16.04
CA ALA A 228 -18.93 8.19 16.36
C ALA A 228 -18.65 9.14 15.18
N ASP A 229 -18.75 8.66 13.94
CA ASP A 229 -18.57 9.48 12.76
C ASP A 229 -19.83 10.34 12.52
N ARG A 230 -21.03 9.80 12.79
CA ARG A 230 -22.27 10.58 12.83
C ARG A 230 -22.22 11.69 13.88
N VAL A 231 -21.71 11.41 15.08
CA VAL A 231 -21.51 12.44 16.13
C VAL A 231 -20.53 13.52 15.67
N GLY A 232 -19.42 13.12 15.04
CA GLY A 232 -18.46 14.05 14.45
C GLY A 232 -19.10 14.99 13.42
N ALA A 233 -19.91 14.44 12.50
CA ALA A 233 -20.62 15.21 11.48
C ALA A 233 -21.61 16.22 12.08
N LEU A 234 -22.42 15.80 13.07
CA LEU A 234 -23.35 16.70 13.77
C LEU A 234 -22.64 17.86 14.46
N ASN A 235 -21.52 17.59 15.14
CA ASN A 235 -20.74 18.63 15.81
C ASN A 235 -20.04 19.58 14.82
N ILE A 236 -19.59 19.07 13.66
CA ILE A 236 -19.04 19.90 12.58
C ILE A 236 -20.12 20.84 12.02
N ALA A 237 -21.31 20.31 11.75
CA ALA A 237 -22.45 21.10 11.27
C ALA A 237 -22.88 22.17 12.28
N ALA A 238 -23.01 21.80 13.57
CA ALA A 238 -23.35 22.75 14.62
C ALA A 238 -22.31 23.87 14.76
N LYS A 239 -21.01 23.56 14.65
CA LYS A 239 -19.96 24.58 14.64
C LYS A 239 -20.03 25.50 13.42
N ALA A 240 -20.35 24.94 12.24
CA ALA A 240 -20.48 25.72 11.01
C ALA A 240 -21.65 26.71 11.11
N LEU A 241 -22.81 26.25 11.61
CA LEU A 241 -23.98 27.10 11.84
C LEU A 241 -23.69 28.23 12.84
N ASN A 242 -23.07 27.89 13.97
CA ASN A 242 -22.66 28.89 14.96
C ASN A 242 -21.68 29.93 14.38
N ALA A 243 -20.77 29.52 13.50
CA ALA A 243 -19.83 30.44 12.86
C ALA A 243 -20.51 31.35 11.82
N LEU A 244 -21.65 30.93 11.26
CA LEU A 244 -22.46 31.71 10.33
C LEU A 244 -23.49 32.62 11.03
N GLY A 245 -23.62 32.52 12.36
CA GLY A 245 -24.59 33.31 13.13
C GLY A 245 -26.05 32.88 12.91
N ALA A 246 -26.26 31.63 12.49
CA ALA A 246 -27.58 31.04 12.24
C ALA A 246 -28.10 30.23 13.44
#